data_AF-I4A6F9-F1
#
_entry.id   AF-I4A6F9-F1
#
_cell.length_a   1.000
_cell.length_b   1.000
_cell.length_c   1.000
_cell.angle_alpha   90.00
_cell.angle_beta   90.00
_cell.angle_gamma   90.00
#
_symmetry.space_group_name_H-M   'P 1'
#
loop_
_entity.id
_entity.type
_entity.pdbx_description
1 polymer ?
#
loop_
_entity_poly.entity_id
_entity_poly.type
_entity_poly.pdbx_seq_one_letter_code
_entity_poly.pdbx_strand_id
1 'polypeptide(L)'
;MRIKRVLVVMSILSLMAISGCTGTANAAGGAKNIDDPEKVAQEFLEAFRACDFTTVGELTGRDIGPVDMDDLGYAPHFLSKMTFRLSDPMIKGDEAIVPVRITKVDEDRLYKTIMTEGYLLQISLENAGEFNQEDFDKRMDALIHQELEKSNLAMITLEAEINLQKQEGNWVIIIDEALVNVLIGSPDW
;
A
#
# COMPACT_ATOMS: atom_id res chain seq x y z
N MET A 1 9.02 -17.08 -10.16
CA MET A 1 8.64 -15.85 -10.89
C MET A 1 7.77 -14.88 -10.07
N ARG A 2 7.29 -15.25 -8.87
CA ARG A 2 6.30 -14.48 -8.09
C ARG A 2 6.91 -13.47 -7.09
N ILE A 3 8.16 -13.65 -6.66
CA ILE A 3 8.91 -12.67 -5.84
C ILE A 3 9.15 -11.35 -6.62
N LYS A 4 9.16 -11.40 -7.95
CA LYS A 4 9.28 -10.21 -8.80
C LYS A 4 8.06 -9.28 -8.74
N ARG A 5 6.89 -9.76 -8.29
CA ARG A 5 5.61 -9.02 -8.34
C ARG A 5 5.39 -8.10 -7.13
N VAL A 6 5.75 -8.54 -5.93
CA VAL A 6 5.82 -7.67 -4.73
C VAL A 6 6.85 -6.54 -4.93
N LEU A 7 7.93 -6.84 -5.65
CA LEU A 7 8.93 -5.87 -6.09
C LEU A 7 8.36 -4.79 -7.03
N VAL A 8 7.28 -5.03 -7.79
CA VAL A 8 6.71 -4.03 -8.72
C VAL A 8 6.00 -2.92 -7.94
N VAL A 9 5.21 -3.25 -6.92
CA VAL A 9 4.56 -2.25 -6.04
C VAL A 9 5.60 -1.40 -5.30
N MET A 10 6.64 -2.06 -4.76
CA MET A 10 7.76 -1.35 -4.13
C MET A 10 8.59 -0.55 -5.15
N SER A 11 8.73 -0.98 -6.41
CA SER A 11 9.46 -0.24 -7.45
C SER A 11 8.71 1.01 -7.91
N ILE A 12 7.37 0.92 -8.04
CA ILE A 12 6.50 2.07 -8.36
C ILE A 12 6.53 3.12 -7.24
N LEU A 13 6.65 2.70 -5.98
CA LEU A 13 6.78 3.61 -4.83
C LEU A 13 8.25 4.02 -4.53
N SER A 14 9.25 3.26 -4.98
CA SER A 14 10.66 3.70 -4.97
C SER A 14 10.92 4.82 -5.98
N LEU A 15 10.20 4.81 -7.12
CA LEU A 15 10.15 5.95 -8.04
C LEU A 15 9.57 7.22 -7.38
N MET A 16 8.76 7.05 -6.33
CA MET A 16 8.21 8.16 -5.52
C MET A 16 9.19 8.67 -4.44
N ALA A 17 10.26 7.94 -4.11
CA ALA A 17 11.24 8.36 -3.10
C ALA A 17 12.46 9.13 -3.68
N ILE A 18 12.61 9.18 -5.00
CA ILE A 18 13.76 9.82 -5.66
C ILE A 18 13.35 11.19 -6.19
N SER A 19 13.97 12.25 -5.64
CA SER A 19 13.96 13.66 -6.08
C SER A 19 12.61 14.39 -6.00
N GLY A 20 12.43 15.44 -5.18
CA GLY A 20 13.30 16.60 -5.07
C GLY A 20 13.05 17.52 -6.28
N CYS A 21 12.24 18.57 -6.07
CA CYS A 21 11.99 19.72 -6.96
C CYS A 21 12.61 19.67 -8.37
N THR A 22 11.86 19.24 -9.38
CA THR A 22 11.93 19.85 -10.71
C THR A 22 10.52 19.95 -11.27
N GLY A 23 9.98 21.16 -11.24
CA GLY A 23 8.71 21.45 -11.89
C GLY A 23 8.80 21.26 -13.39
N THR A 24 7.91 20.43 -13.92
CA THR A 24 7.30 20.65 -15.23
C THR A 24 5.82 20.35 -15.06
N ALA A 25 5.04 21.41 -14.86
CA ALA A 25 3.61 21.40 -15.00
C ALA A 25 3.27 20.85 -16.40
N ASN A 26 2.60 19.70 -16.43
CA ASN A 26 1.78 19.31 -17.57
C ASN A 26 0.35 19.13 -17.09
N ALA A 27 -0.53 19.76 -17.84
CA ALA A 27 -1.85 20.17 -17.44
C ALA A 27 -2.89 19.05 -17.42
N ALA A 28 -3.97 19.34 -16.69
CA ALA A 28 -5.34 18.93 -16.99
C ALA A 28 -5.72 17.47 -16.71
N GLY A 29 -5.67 17.08 -15.43
CA GLY A 29 -6.64 16.15 -14.83
C GLY A 29 -7.43 16.92 -13.79
N GLY A 30 -8.76 16.90 -13.86
CA GLY A 30 -9.63 17.78 -13.08
C GLY A 30 -9.56 17.52 -11.57
N ALA A 31 -8.62 18.15 -10.89
CA ALA A 31 -8.66 18.25 -9.43
C ALA A 31 -9.96 18.96 -9.05
N LYS A 32 -10.88 18.24 -8.40
CA LYS A 32 -12.01 18.88 -7.72
C LYS A 32 -11.42 19.91 -6.76
N ASN A 33 -11.93 21.14 -6.78
CA ASN A 33 -11.69 22.13 -5.73
C ASN A 33 -12.23 21.56 -4.42
N ILE A 34 -11.42 20.78 -3.71
CA ILE A 34 -11.70 20.31 -2.37
C ILE A 34 -10.95 21.25 -1.44
N ASP A 35 -11.67 22.23 -0.90
CA ASP A 35 -11.10 23.25 0.01
C ASP A 35 -10.67 22.69 1.38
N ASP A 36 -10.75 21.37 1.58
CA ASP A 36 -10.67 20.72 2.87
C ASP A 36 -9.57 19.63 2.88
N PRO A 37 -8.46 19.84 3.61
CA PRO A 37 -7.35 18.89 3.64
C PRO A 37 -7.75 17.53 4.23
N GLU A 38 -8.74 17.48 5.12
CA GLU A 38 -9.24 16.21 5.66
C GLU A 38 -9.90 15.36 4.56
N LYS A 39 -10.69 15.99 3.68
CA LYS A 39 -11.34 15.30 2.56
C LYS A 39 -10.33 14.80 1.53
N VAL A 40 -9.29 15.58 1.24
CA VAL A 40 -8.21 15.15 0.34
C VAL A 40 -7.46 13.95 0.91
N ALA A 41 -7.13 13.98 2.22
CA ALA A 41 -6.53 12.84 2.90
C ALA A 41 -7.46 11.61 2.90
N GLN A 42 -8.76 11.80 3.09
CA GLN A 42 -9.74 10.72 3.01
C GLN A 42 -9.79 10.10 1.61
N GLU A 43 -9.95 10.90 0.56
CA GLU A 43 -10.02 10.43 -0.83
C GLU A 43 -8.76 9.66 -1.22
N PHE A 44 -7.59 10.12 -0.76
CA PHE A 44 -6.33 9.41 -0.96
C PHE A 44 -6.30 8.03 -0.30
N LEU A 45 -6.68 7.92 0.98
CA LEU A 45 -6.69 6.63 1.67
C LEU A 45 -7.74 5.68 1.08
N GLU A 46 -8.88 6.22 0.61
CA GLU A 46 -9.91 5.43 -0.08
C GLU A 46 -9.42 4.92 -1.43
N ALA A 47 -8.78 5.79 -2.24
CA ALA A 47 -8.16 5.42 -3.50
C ALA A 47 -7.05 4.38 -3.30
N PHE A 48 -6.19 4.58 -2.30
CA PHE A 48 -5.13 3.65 -1.95
C PHE A 48 -5.69 2.28 -1.54
N ARG A 49 -6.71 2.26 -0.66
CA ARG A 49 -7.43 1.04 -0.27
C ARG A 49 -8.03 0.30 -1.48
N ALA A 50 -8.53 1.06 -2.46
CA ALA A 50 -9.16 0.53 -3.67
C ALA A 50 -8.15 0.18 -4.78
N CYS A 51 -6.84 0.39 -4.56
CA CYS A 51 -5.81 0.28 -5.60
C CYS A 51 -6.05 1.20 -6.81
N ASP A 52 -6.72 2.35 -6.60
CA ASP A 52 -6.92 3.38 -7.63
C ASP A 52 -5.70 4.30 -7.69
N PHE A 53 -4.61 3.79 -8.29
CA PHE A 53 -3.36 4.52 -8.40
C PHE A 53 -3.44 5.74 -9.33
N THR A 54 -4.47 5.83 -10.16
CA THR A 54 -4.74 7.03 -10.97
C THR A 54 -5.11 8.19 -10.06
N THR A 55 -6.11 7.99 -9.19
CA THR A 55 -6.51 9.00 -8.21
C THR A 55 -5.40 9.29 -7.19
N VAL A 56 -4.64 8.28 -6.75
CA VAL A 56 -3.45 8.52 -5.91
C VAL A 56 -2.44 9.45 -6.61
N GLY A 57 -2.20 9.25 -7.90
CA GLY A 57 -1.31 10.11 -8.70
C GLY A 57 -1.83 11.55 -8.78
N GLU A 58 -3.11 11.72 -9.09
CA GLU A 58 -3.76 13.04 -9.14
C GLU A 58 -3.66 13.79 -7.82
N LEU A 59 -3.94 13.13 -6.69
CA LEU A 59 -3.93 13.75 -5.35
C LEU A 59 -2.51 14.05 -4.84
N THR A 60 -1.49 13.40 -5.39
CA THR A 60 -0.08 13.62 -5.03
C THR A 60 0.67 14.50 -6.04
N GLY A 61 0.03 14.87 -7.16
CA GLY A 61 0.66 15.59 -8.26
C GLY A 61 1.75 14.77 -8.96
N ARG A 62 1.67 13.44 -8.91
CA ARG A 62 2.67 12.52 -9.48
C ARG A 62 2.04 11.65 -10.55
N ASP A 63 2.77 11.44 -11.64
CA ASP A 63 2.41 10.43 -12.64
C ASP A 63 2.90 9.06 -12.15
N ILE A 64 1.95 8.21 -11.75
CA ILE A 64 2.23 6.85 -11.26
C ILE A 64 2.23 5.84 -12.41
N GLY A 65 1.85 6.27 -13.63
CA GLY A 65 1.72 5.40 -14.80
C GLY A 65 0.60 4.36 -14.66
N PRO A 66 0.32 3.61 -15.74
CA PRO A 66 -0.65 2.51 -15.67
C PRO A 66 -0.12 1.38 -14.78
N VAL A 67 -0.91 0.99 -13.79
CA VAL A 67 -0.61 -0.15 -12.90
C VAL A 67 -1.46 -1.34 -13.33
N ASP A 68 -0.81 -2.44 -13.71
CA ASP A 68 -1.49 -3.70 -13.99
C ASP A 68 -1.85 -4.39 -12.66
N MET A 69 -3.14 -4.65 -12.45
CA MET A 69 -3.63 -5.32 -11.24
C MET A 69 -3.07 -6.74 -11.10
N ASP A 70 -2.78 -7.43 -12.21
CA ASP A 70 -2.21 -8.79 -12.18
C ASP A 70 -0.75 -8.79 -11.65
N ASP A 71 -0.05 -7.66 -11.78
CA ASP A 71 1.30 -7.48 -11.26
C ASP A 71 1.32 -7.18 -9.75
N LEU A 72 0.18 -6.80 -9.17
CA LEU A 72 0.05 -6.49 -7.75
C LEU A 72 -0.01 -7.74 -6.85
N GLY A 73 -0.22 -8.92 -7.44
CA GLY A 73 -0.33 -10.17 -6.70
C GLY A 73 -1.43 -10.10 -5.63
N TYR A 74 -1.04 -10.24 -4.37
CA TYR A 74 -1.98 -10.22 -3.23
C TYR A 74 -2.26 -8.83 -2.66
N ALA A 75 -1.62 -7.76 -3.17
CA ALA A 75 -1.80 -6.40 -2.66
C ALA A 75 -3.27 -5.95 -2.57
N PRO A 76 -4.16 -6.23 -3.55
CA PRO A 76 -5.56 -5.85 -3.44
C PRO A 76 -6.29 -6.51 -2.25
N HIS A 77 -5.92 -7.76 -1.89
CA HIS A 77 -6.48 -8.44 -0.72
C HIS A 77 -6.00 -7.83 0.59
N PHE A 78 -4.76 -7.36 0.64
CA PHE A 78 -4.21 -6.65 1.80
C PHE A 78 -4.85 -5.27 1.97
N LEU A 79 -4.85 -4.50 0.89
CA LEU A 79 -5.29 -3.12 0.88
C LEU A 79 -6.80 -3.03 1.14
N SER A 80 -7.62 -3.92 0.57
CA SER A 80 -9.07 -3.93 0.82
C SER A 80 -9.47 -4.13 2.29
N LYS A 81 -8.60 -4.73 3.12
CA LYS A 81 -8.82 -4.91 4.57
C LYS A 81 -8.35 -3.72 5.40
N MET A 82 -7.67 -2.76 4.78
CA MET A 82 -7.24 -1.53 5.46
C MET A 82 -8.45 -0.71 5.91
N THR A 83 -8.39 -0.23 7.14
CA THR A 83 -9.32 0.75 7.68
C THR A 83 -8.53 1.91 8.26
N PHE A 84 -9.13 3.09 8.32
CA PHE A 84 -8.46 4.27 8.84
C PHE A 84 -9.43 5.19 9.55
N ARG A 85 -8.89 6.06 10.42
CA ARG A 85 -9.61 7.16 11.05
C ARG A 85 -8.75 8.41 11.01
N LEU A 86 -9.28 9.47 10.41
CA LEU A 86 -8.67 10.79 10.43
C LEU A 86 -9.00 11.50 11.74
N SER A 87 -8.11 12.39 12.15
CA SER A 87 -8.35 13.38 13.19
C SER A 87 -8.35 14.78 12.58
N ASP A 88 -8.79 15.77 13.35
CA ASP A 88 -8.88 17.16 12.88
C ASP A 88 -7.56 17.65 12.28
N PRO A 89 -7.60 18.30 11.09
CA PRO A 89 -6.40 18.80 10.44
C PRO A 89 -5.78 19.98 11.19
N MET A 90 -4.46 20.01 11.27
CA MET A 90 -3.68 21.17 11.69
C MET A 90 -3.33 21.99 10.45
N ILE A 91 -3.99 23.15 10.26
CA ILE A 91 -3.81 24.00 9.08
C ILE A 91 -3.00 25.25 9.45
N LYS A 92 -1.95 25.55 8.67
CA LYS A 92 -1.11 26.73 8.83
C LYS A 92 -0.76 27.33 7.48
N GLY A 93 -1.56 28.30 7.03
CA GLY A 93 -1.36 28.94 5.73
C GLY A 93 -1.58 27.93 4.59
N ASP A 94 -0.54 27.69 3.79
CA ASP A 94 -0.55 26.78 2.65
C ASP A 94 -0.08 25.35 3.00
N GLU A 95 0.02 25.03 4.29
CA GLU A 95 0.38 23.70 4.80
C GLU A 95 -0.74 23.14 5.67
N ALA A 96 -0.98 21.83 5.58
CA ALA A 96 -1.87 21.12 6.47
C ALA A 96 -1.29 19.76 6.85
N ILE A 97 -1.54 19.34 8.09
CA ILE A 97 -1.18 18.00 8.58
C ILE A 97 -2.45 17.33 9.05
N VAL A 98 -2.76 16.15 8.51
CA VAL A 98 -3.92 15.35 8.91
C VAL A 98 -3.41 14.12 9.67
N PRO A 99 -3.56 14.07 11.00
CA PRO A 99 -3.22 12.87 11.76
C PRO A 99 -4.16 11.72 11.39
N VAL A 100 -3.62 10.54 11.17
CA VAL A 100 -4.38 9.34 10.81
C VAL A 100 -3.97 8.14 11.65
N ARG A 101 -4.97 7.35 12.05
CA ARG A 101 -4.78 6.01 12.57
C ARG A 101 -5.16 4.99 11.51
N ILE A 102 -4.21 4.22 11.02
CA ILE A 102 -4.39 3.19 9.99
C ILE A 102 -4.34 1.81 10.64
N THR A 103 -5.33 0.97 10.36
CA THR A 103 -5.32 -0.45 10.73
C THR A 103 -5.25 -1.28 9.47
N LYS A 104 -4.21 -2.10 9.35
CA LYS A 104 -3.93 -2.94 8.17
C LYS A 104 -3.50 -4.33 8.58
N VAL A 105 -3.37 -5.23 7.61
CA VAL A 105 -2.86 -6.59 7.86
C VAL A 105 -1.44 -6.50 8.42
N ASP A 106 -1.15 -7.29 9.43
CA ASP A 106 0.21 -7.48 9.95
C ASP A 106 0.98 -8.41 8.99
N GLU A 107 1.53 -7.81 7.94
CA GLU A 107 2.24 -8.49 6.86
C GLU A 107 3.44 -9.29 7.37
N ASP A 108 4.18 -8.79 8.36
CA ASP A 108 5.31 -9.48 8.98
C ASP A 108 4.88 -10.78 9.65
N ARG A 109 3.80 -10.73 10.44
CA ARG A 109 3.27 -11.92 11.11
C ARG A 109 2.66 -12.90 10.14
N LEU A 110 1.98 -12.41 9.11
CA LEU A 110 1.46 -13.25 8.05
C LEU A 110 2.59 -13.96 7.29
N TYR A 111 3.63 -13.22 6.89
CA TYR A 111 4.78 -13.76 6.18
C TYR A 111 5.49 -14.83 7.01
N LYS A 112 5.74 -14.57 8.30
CA LYS A 112 6.29 -15.57 9.23
C LYS A 112 5.44 -16.84 9.30
N THR A 113 4.12 -16.70 9.29
CA THR A 113 3.19 -17.83 9.30
C THR A 113 3.30 -18.63 8.00
N ILE A 114 3.21 -17.96 6.84
CA ILE A 114 3.30 -18.59 5.52
C ILE A 114 4.65 -19.32 5.35
N MET A 115 5.75 -18.70 5.75
CA MET A 115 7.08 -19.30 5.63
C MET A 115 7.25 -20.52 6.54
N THR A 116 6.72 -20.46 7.77
CA THR A 116 6.78 -21.58 8.71
C THR A 116 5.96 -22.76 8.21
N GLU A 117 4.69 -22.51 7.86
CA GLU A 117 3.78 -23.54 7.35
C GLU A 117 4.24 -24.10 6.01
N GLY A 118 4.78 -23.24 5.13
CA GLY A 118 5.36 -23.66 3.85
C GLY A 118 6.58 -24.55 4.02
N TYR A 119 7.46 -24.23 4.97
CA TYR A 119 8.62 -25.07 5.30
C TYR A 119 8.18 -26.45 5.86
N LEU A 120 7.21 -26.48 6.76
CA LEU A 120 6.65 -27.72 7.28
C LEU A 120 5.98 -28.56 6.19
N LEU A 121 5.24 -27.91 5.28
CA LEU A 121 4.65 -28.56 4.11
C LEU A 121 5.72 -29.19 3.22
N GLN A 122 6.79 -28.47 2.93
CA GLN A 122 7.90 -28.99 2.13
C GLN A 122 8.51 -30.24 2.77
N ILE A 123 8.88 -30.19 4.05
CA ILE A 123 9.42 -31.34 4.79
C ILE A 123 8.46 -32.53 4.74
N SER A 124 7.16 -32.29 4.93
CA SER A 124 6.15 -33.34 4.90
C SER A 124 6.09 -34.03 3.54
N LEU A 125 6.13 -33.28 2.44
CA LEU A 125 6.10 -33.81 1.09
C LEU A 125 7.38 -34.56 0.72
N GLU A 126 8.54 -34.04 1.14
CA GLU A 126 9.84 -34.69 0.94
C GLU A 126 9.91 -36.04 1.69
N ASN A 127 9.50 -36.07 2.96
CA ASN A 127 9.46 -37.30 3.75
C ASN A 127 8.48 -38.35 3.20
N ALA A 128 7.40 -37.90 2.55
CA ALA A 128 6.44 -38.79 1.88
C ALA A 128 6.92 -39.28 0.50
N GLY A 129 8.00 -38.70 -0.06
CA GLY A 129 8.43 -38.96 -1.43
C GLY A 129 7.48 -38.39 -2.50
N GLU A 130 6.65 -37.42 -2.13
CA GLU A 130 5.59 -36.81 -2.96
C GLU A 130 5.95 -35.38 -3.41
N PHE A 131 7.18 -34.93 -3.16
CA PHE A 131 7.57 -33.56 -3.48
C PHE A 131 7.58 -33.32 -5.00
N ASN A 132 6.72 -32.40 -5.43
CA ASN A 132 6.67 -31.83 -6.76
C ASN A 132 6.55 -30.30 -6.63
N GLN A 133 7.39 -29.56 -7.36
CA GLN A 133 7.39 -28.10 -7.31
C GLN A 133 6.05 -27.48 -7.71
N GLU A 134 5.38 -28.00 -8.74
CA GLU A 134 4.12 -27.44 -9.20
C GLU A 134 3.00 -27.60 -8.14
N ASP A 135 2.94 -28.77 -7.51
CA ASP A 135 1.94 -29.04 -6.47
C ASP A 135 2.26 -28.30 -5.18
N PHE A 136 3.54 -28.16 -4.83
CA PHE A 136 3.97 -27.31 -3.73
C PHE A 136 3.55 -25.86 -3.95
N ASP A 137 3.81 -25.29 -5.14
CA ASP A 137 3.44 -23.91 -5.47
C ASP A 137 1.93 -23.69 -5.38
N LYS A 138 1.10 -24.64 -5.86
CA LYS A 138 -0.36 -24.57 -5.72
C LYS A 138 -0.81 -24.61 -4.27
N ARG A 139 -0.20 -25.47 -3.44
CA ARG A 139 -0.53 -25.57 -2.01
C ARG A 139 -0.09 -24.33 -1.23
N MET A 140 1.05 -23.73 -1.60
CA MET A 140 1.49 -22.45 -1.06
C MET A 140 0.52 -21.32 -1.42
N ASP A 141 0.02 -21.29 -2.66
CA ASP A 141 -0.98 -20.32 -3.10
C ASP A 141 -2.28 -20.45 -2.30
N ALA A 142 -2.75 -21.68 -2.09
CA ALA A 142 -3.93 -21.98 -1.28
C ALA A 142 -3.73 -21.59 0.20
N LEU A 143 -2.54 -21.84 0.76
CA LEU A 143 -2.18 -21.43 2.12
C LEU A 143 -2.27 -19.91 2.28
N ILE A 144 -1.73 -19.14 1.34
CA ILE A 144 -1.79 -17.67 1.39
C ILE A 144 -3.25 -17.19 1.38
N HIS A 145 -4.07 -17.70 0.46
CA HIS A 145 -5.49 -17.36 0.41
C HIS A 145 -6.22 -17.72 1.71
N GLN A 146 -5.98 -18.93 2.24
CA GLN A 146 -6.60 -19.38 3.48
C GLN A 146 -6.24 -18.48 4.66
N GLU A 147 -4.98 -18.10 4.81
CA GLU A 147 -4.55 -17.19 5.88
C GLU A 147 -5.23 -15.82 5.76
N LEU A 148 -5.35 -15.28 4.54
CA LEU A 148 -6.00 -13.99 4.28
C LEU A 148 -7.51 -14.00 4.56
N GLU A 149 -8.16 -15.14 4.46
CA GLU A 149 -9.60 -15.31 4.71
C GLU A 149 -9.93 -15.58 6.18
N LYS A 150 -8.93 -15.83 7.03
CA LYS A 150 -9.16 -16.05 8.46
C LYS A 150 -9.86 -14.87 9.12
N SER A 151 -10.90 -15.18 9.90
CA SER A 151 -11.61 -14.19 10.72
C SER A 151 -10.73 -13.56 11.80
N ASN A 152 -9.67 -14.25 12.21
CA ASN A 152 -8.66 -13.79 13.15
C ASN A 152 -7.34 -13.41 12.47
N LEU A 153 -7.37 -13.01 11.18
CA LEU A 153 -6.21 -12.45 10.49
C LEU A 153 -5.58 -11.36 11.36
N ALA A 154 -4.26 -11.45 11.54
CA ALA A 154 -3.54 -10.50 12.35
C ALA A 154 -3.59 -9.11 11.70
N MET A 155 -3.99 -8.11 12.49
CA MET A 155 -4.03 -6.72 12.09
C MET A 155 -3.12 -5.91 13.01
N ILE A 156 -2.49 -4.88 12.46
CA ILE A 156 -1.70 -3.90 13.20
C ILE A 156 -2.31 -2.52 13.01
N THR A 157 -2.28 -1.71 14.07
CA THR A 157 -2.71 -0.31 14.04
C THR A 157 -1.50 0.59 14.21
N LEU A 158 -1.33 1.51 13.28
CA LEU A 158 -0.23 2.45 13.20
C LEU A 158 -0.79 3.88 13.17
N GLU A 159 -0.04 4.81 13.73
CA GLU A 159 -0.32 6.24 13.66
C GLU A 159 0.63 6.88 12.65
N ALA A 160 0.09 7.76 11.82
CA ALA A 160 0.83 8.49 10.80
C ALA A 160 0.28 9.90 10.67
N GLU A 161 1.00 10.71 9.91
CA GLU A 161 0.59 12.05 9.51
C GLU A 161 0.55 12.10 7.99
N ILE A 162 -0.53 12.64 7.43
CA ILE A 162 -0.61 12.95 6.01
C ILE A 162 -0.31 14.43 5.86
N ASN A 163 0.82 14.72 5.24
CA ASN A 163 1.27 16.09 4.97
C ASN A 163 0.64 16.57 3.66
N LEU A 164 0.07 17.78 3.65
CA LEU A 164 -0.50 18.42 2.47
C LEU A 164 0.08 19.82 2.27
N GLN A 165 0.25 20.19 1.01
CA GLN A 165 0.67 21.54 0.61
C GLN A 165 -0.29 22.11 -0.42
N LYS A 166 -0.63 23.38 -0.30
CA LYS A 166 -1.48 24.08 -1.26
C LYS A 166 -0.65 24.48 -2.48
N GLN A 167 -1.04 23.99 -3.66
CA GLN A 167 -0.43 24.30 -4.95
C GLN A 167 -1.50 24.77 -5.91
N GLU A 168 -1.32 25.95 -6.50
CA GLU A 168 -2.28 26.56 -7.45
C GLU A 168 -3.73 26.60 -6.94
N GLY A 169 -3.91 26.73 -5.62
CA GLY A 169 -5.22 26.76 -4.97
C GLY A 169 -5.76 25.41 -4.50
N ASN A 170 -5.12 24.30 -4.87
CA ASN A 170 -5.54 22.93 -4.51
C ASN A 170 -4.62 22.33 -3.44
N TRP A 171 -5.17 21.51 -2.54
CA TRP A 171 -4.35 20.71 -1.62
C TRP A 171 -3.76 19.50 -2.35
N VAL A 172 -2.46 19.32 -2.20
CA VAL A 172 -1.70 18.19 -2.78
C VAL A 172 -1.03 17.43 -1.65
N ILE A 173 -1.12 16.10 -1.68
CA ILE A 173 -0.50 15.23 -0.68
C ILE A 173 0.99 15.11 -0.93
N ILE A 174 1.75 15.32 0.14
CA ILE A 174 3.20 15.13 0.17
C ILE A 174 3.47 13.72 0.66
N ILE A 175 3.93 12.86 -0.25
CA ILE A 175 4.37 11.50 0.08
C ILE A 175 5.77 11.56 0.68
N ASP A 176 5.87 11.20 1.96
CA ASP A 176 7.11 10.98 2.68
C ASP A 176 7.31 9.50 3.04
N GLU A 177 8.51 9.18 3.51
CA GLU A 177 8.89 7.82 3.88
C GLU A 177 8.04 7.26 5.03
N ALA A 178 7.63 8.11 5.98
CA ALA A 178 6.83 7.67 7.12
C ALA A 178 5.44 7.21 6.67
N LEU A 179 4.80 7.96 5.78
CA LEU A 179 3.51 7.59 5.19
C LEU A 179 3.62 6.31 4.36
N VAL A 180 4.67 6.18 3.53
CA VAL A 180 4.91 4.96 2.75
C VAL A 180 5.09 3.74 3.67
N ASN A 181 5.95 3.85 4.69
CA ASN A 181 6.21 2.77 5.64
C ASN A 181 4.94 2.32 6.37
N VAL A 182 4.07 3.27 6.75
CA VAL A 182 2.80 2.91 7.40
C VAL A 182 1.84 2.23 6.42
N LEU A 183 1.78 2.67 5.16
CA LEU A 183 0.87 2.10 4.16
C LEU A 183 1.31 0.69 3.72
N ILE A 184 2.58 0.50 3.36
CA ILE A 184 3.06 -0.74 2.70
C ILE A 184 4.19 -1.46 3.45
N GLY A 185 4.61 -0.97 4.62
CA GLY A 185 5.75 -1.53 5.36
C GLY A 185 7.10 -0.96 4.92
N SER A 186 8.13 -1.14 5.75
CA SER A 186 9.49 -0.71 5.44
C SER A 186 10.18 -1.71 4.49
N PRO A 187 11.03 -1.24 3.55
CA PRO A 187 11.71 -2.11 2.58
C PRO A 187 12.88 -2.93 3.15
N ASP A 188 12.98 -3.11 4.47
CA ASP A 188 14.16 -3.69 5.15
C ASP A 188 14.21 -5.25 5.11
N TRP A 189 14.04 -5.84 3.92
CA TRP A 189 14.21 -7.30 3.69
C TRP A 189 15.40 -7.64 2.79
#